data_AF-A0A2N1HYT6-F1
#
_entry.id   AF-A0A2N1HYT6-F1
#
_cell.length_a   1.000
_cell.length_b   1.000
_cell.length_c   1.000
_cell.angle_alpha   90.00
_cell.angle_beta   90.00
_cell.angle_gamma   90.00
#
_symmetry.space_group_name_H-M   'P 1'
#
loop_
_entity.id
_entity.type
_entity.pdbx_description
1 polymer ?
#
loop_
_entity_poly.entity_id
_entity_poly.type
_entity_poly.pdbx_seq_one_letter_code
_entity_poly.pdbx_strand_id
1 'polypeptide(L)' 'MSEYSSATFTAQVDPTLSKLQAGELKQTIISTTAFNLDEGVAALQQVAMLKSISKSVPLSFNATFSQ' A
#
# COMPACT_ATOMS: atom_id res chain seq x y z
N MET A 1 -2.78 40.39 -0.03
CA MET A 1 -1.80 39.68 0.82
C MET A 1 -2.62 38.76 1.71
N SER A 2 -2.50 37.44 1.54
CA SER A 2 -3.48 36.46 2.01
C SER A 2 -3.37 36.19 3.52
N GLU A 3 -4.49 36.31 4.23
CA GLU A 3 -4.63 36.22 5.70
C GLU A 3 -4.81 34.80 6.23
N TYR A 4 -3.86 33.91 5.95
CA TYR A 4 -3.83 32.60 6.60
C TYR A 4 -2.55 32.47 7.42
N SER A 5 -2.62 33.05 8.62
CA SER A 5 -1.66 32.86 9.71
C SER A 5 -1.85 31.43 10.23
N SER A 6 -0.87 30.57 9.97
CA SER A 6 -0.85 29.11 10.21
C SER A 6 -1.66 28.56 11.40
N ALA A 7 -2.25 27.38 11.22
CA ALA A 7 -2.80 26.56 12.32
C ALA A 7 -1.83 25.42 12.69
N THR A 8 -1.57 25.26 13.99
CA THR A 8 -0.73 24.17 14.54
C THR A 8 -1.62 23.10 15.15
N PHE A 9 -1.48 21.87 14.70
CA PHE A 9 -2.13 20.70 15.28
C PHE A 9 -1.11 19.94 16.13
N THR A 10 -1.33 19.87 17.43
CA THR A 10 -0.53 19.06 18.36
C THR A 10 -1.29 17.81 18.76
N ALA A 11 -0.79 16.64 18.35
CA ALA A 11 -1.24 15.35 18.84
C ALA A 11 -0.31 14.90 19.98
N GLN A 12 -0.87 14.63 21.15
CA GLN A 12 -0.11 14.00 22.24
C GLN A 12 0.00 12.50 21.98
N VAL A 13 1.23 12.05 21.71
CA VAL A 13 1.58 10.63 21.66
C VAL A 13 1.97 10.20 23.08
N ASP A 14 1.29 9.18 23.60
CA ASP A 14 1.61 8.55 24.87
C ASP A 14 3.02 7.91 24.80
N PRO A 15 3.96 8.24 25.70
CA PRO A 15 5.33 7.73 25.66
C PRO A 15 5.44 6.24 25.98
N THR A 16 4.39 5.61 26.52
CA THR A 16 4.33 4.14 26.73
C THR A 16 3.94 3.39 25.45
N LEU A 17 3.48 4.10 24.42
CA LEU A 17 3.17 3.55 23.10
C LEU A 17 4.46 3.40 22.26
N SER A 18 5.36 2.49 22.64
CA SER A 18 6.61 2.22 21.91
C SER A 18 6.42 1.57 20.52
N LYS A 19 5.17 1.41 20.08
CA LYS A 19 4.79 0.84 18.79
C LYS A 19 3.57 1.58 18.25
N LEU A 20 3.78 2.48 17.30
CA LEU A 20 2.72 2.95 16.43
C LEU A 20 2.44 1.86 15.40
N GLN A 21 1.39 1.07 15.64
CA GLN A 21 0.82 0.18 14.63
C GLN A 21 0.08 1.05 13.61
N ALA A 22 0.80 1.63 12.65
CA ALA A 22 0.18 2.25 11.48
C ALA A 22 -0.30 1.14 10.53
N GLY A 23 -1.32 0.40 10.97
CA GLY A 23 -1.79 -0.82 10.32
C GLY A 23 -3.30 -0.79 10.19
N GLU A 24 -3.84 0.12 9.36
CA GLU A 24 -5.11 -0.19 8.73
C GLU A 24 -4.83 -1.42 7.84
N LEU A 25 -5.50 -2.55 8.12
CA LEU A 25 -5.48 -3.73 7.25
C LEU A 25 -6.24 -3.38 5.95
N LYS A 26 -5.66 -2.49 5.16
CA LYS A 26 -6.23 -2.00 3.92
C LYS A 26 -5.75 -2.90 2.81
N GLN A 27 -6.65 -3.79 2.37
CA GLN A 27 -6.44 -4.54 1.16
C GLN A 27 -6.53 -3.58 -0.03
N THR A 28 -5.41 -3.35 -0.70
CA THR A 28 -5.36 -2.57 -1.93
C THR A 28 -5.37 -3.56 -3.10
N ILE A 29 -6.30 -3.39 -4.03
CA ILE A 29 -6.30 -4.16 -5.27
C ILE A 29 -5.42 -3.43 -6.28
N ILE A 30 -4.34 -4.08 -6.70
CA ILE A 30 -3.46 -3.58 -7.76
C ILE A 30 -3.84 -4.23 -9.08
N SER A 31 -4.07 -3.41 -10.10
CA SER A 31 -4.17 -3.88 -11.48
C SER A 31 -2.79 -3.94 -12.12
N THR A 32 -2.48 -5.05 -12.77
CA THR A 32 -1.23 -5.24 -13.55
C THR A 32 -1.07 -4.17 -14.65
N THR A 33 -2.17 -3.69 -15.23
CA THR A 33 -2.17 -2.61 -16.22
C THR A 33 -1.69 -1.28 -15.66
N ALA A 34 -1.94 -0.99 -14.37
CA ALA A 34 -1.51 0.25 -13.73
C ALA A 34 0.02 0.34 -13.59
N PHE A 35 0.71 -0.79 -13.70
CA PHE A 35 2.16 -0.91 -13.57
C PHE A 35 2.83 -1.46 -14.83
N ASN A 36 2.09 -1.59 -15.94
CA ASN A 36 2.55 -2.17 -17.21
C ASN A 36 3.16 -3.59 -17.05
N LEU A 37 2.61 -4.41 -16.15
CA LEU A 37 3.10 -5.76 -15.84
C LEU A 37 2.44 -6.87 -16.69
N ASP A 38 1.56 -6.52 -17.63
CA ASP A 38 0.80 -7.49 -18.43
C ASP A 38 1.68 -8.49 -19.19
N GLU A 39 2.77 -8.02 -19.79
CA GLU A 39 3.69 -8.87 -20.57
C GLU A 39 4.42 -9.88 -19.66
N GLY A 40 4.89 -9.42 -18.49
CA GLY A 40 5.52 -10.30 -17.50
C GLY A 40 4.54 -11.34 -16.96
N VAL A 41 3.30 -10.96 -16.70
CA VAL A 41 2.26 -11.89 -16.22
C VAL A 41 1.90 -12.92 -17.31
N ALA A 42 1.86 -12.50 -18.58
CA ALA A 42 1.65 -13.42 -19.71
C ALA A 42 2.82 -14.42 -19.88
N ALA A 43 4.06 -13.95 -19.74
CA ALA A 43 5.24 -14.81 -19.77
C ALA A 43 5.22 -15.83 -18.63
N LEU A 44 4.88 -15.40 -17.41
CA LEU A 44 4.72 -16.31 -16.25
C LEU A 44 3.57 -17.31 -16.47
N GLN A 45 2.46 -16.88 -17.07
CA GLN A 45 1.35 -17.76 -17.42
C GLN A 45 1.78 -18.86 -18.40
N GLN A 46 2.58 -18.52 -19.41
CA GLN A 46 3.08 -19.49 -20.39
C GLN A 46 4.08 -20.47 -19.78
N VAL A 47 5.04 -19.98 -19.00
CA VAL A 47 6.04 -20.83 -18.31
C VAL A 47 5.37 -21.79 -17.33
N ALA A 48 4.33 -21.34 -16.62
CA ALA A 48 3.58 -22.16 -15.68
C ALA A 48 2.46 -23.01 -16.34
N MET A 49 2.27 -22.91 -17.66
CA MET A 49 1.19 -23.58 -18.43
C MET A 49 -0.22 -23.36 -17.84
N LEU A 50 -0.47 -22.16 -17.32
CA LEU A 50 -1.76 -21.82 -16.69
C LEU A 50 -2.77 -21.36 -17.74
N LYS A 51 -4.01 -21.86 -17.64
CA LYS A 51 -5.11 -21.46 -18.56
C LYS A 51 -5.47 -19.97 -18.45
N SER A 52 -5.27 -19.36 -17.28
CA SER A 52 -5.50 -17.95 -17.01
C SER A 52 -4.83 -17.55 -15.69
N ILE A 53 -4.35 -16.30 -15.60
CA ILE A 53 -3.91 -15.65 -14.36
C ILE A 53 -4.70 -14.36 -14.19
N SER A 54 -5.16 -14.08 -12.96
CA SER A 54 -5.84 -12.83 -12.63
C SER A 54 -4.92 -11.62 -12.80
N LYS A 55 -5.42 -10.60 -13.50
CA LYS A 55 -4.75 -9.30 -13.67
C LYS A 55 -4.92 -8.36 -12.48
N SER A 56 -5.79 -8.71 -11.52
CA SER A 56 -6.04 -7.98 -10.29
C SER A 56 -5.47 -8.76 -9.12
N VAL A 57 -4.54 -8.15 -8.40
CA VAL A 57 -3.82 -8.77 -7.27
C VAL A 57 -4.15 -7.99 -5.98
N PRO A 58 -4.80 -8.62 -5.00
CA PRO A 58 -4.98 -8.00 -3.68
C PRO A 58 -3.65 -8.00 -2.92
N LEU A 59 -3.20 -6.82 -2.51
CA LEU A 59 -2.04 -6.63 -1.65
C LEU A 59 -2.49 -6.21 -0.25
N SER A 60 -1.93 -6.88 0.74
CA SER A 60 -2.02 -6.52 2.16
C SER A 60 -0.61 -6.33 2.68
N PHE A 61 -0.32 -5.17 3.27
CA PHE A 61 0.97 -4.91 3.91
C PHE A 61 0.76 -4.64 5.39
N ASN A 62 1.72 -5.10 6.21
CA ASN A 62 1.78 -4.79 7.63
C ASN A 62 3.03 -3.95 7.86
N ALA A 63 2.87 -2.64 8.05
CA ALA A 63 3.98 -1.73 8.31
C ALA A 63 4.06 -1.46 9.82
N THR A 64 5.21 -1.76 10.42
CA THR A 64 5.52 -1.37 11.80
C THR A 64 6.58 -0.28 11.74
N PHE A 65 6.27 0.89 12.29
CA PHE A 65 7.25 1.97 12.43
C PHE A 65 7.96 1.81 13.77
N SER A 66 9.29 1.68 13.74
CA SER A 66 10.15 1.72 14.92
C SER A 66 10.70 3.13 15.07
N GLN A 67 10.56 3.70 16.27
CA GLN A 67 11.11 5.01 16.64
C GLN A 67 12.59 4.88 17.01
#